data_AF-A0A0A9Y6Z5-F1
#
_entry.id   AF-A0A0A9Y6Z5-F1
#
_cell.length_a   1.000
_cell.length_b   1.000
_cell.length_c   1.000
_cell.angle_alpha   90.00
_cell.angle_beta   90.00
_cell.angle_gamma   90.00
#
_symmetry.space_group_name_H-M   'P 1'
#
loop_
_entity.id
_entity.type
_entity.pdbx_description
1 polymer ?
#
loop_
_entity_poly.entity_id
_entity_poly.type
_entity_poly.pdbx_seq_one_letter_code
_entity_poly.pdbx_strand_id
1 'polypeptide(L)'
;HDAPPRLKRIIMEIIPYLPKIEYKRGKELHIADALSRDCLNEQSNDDEPLPFSVDLIVAMSKERVEEAQVLTNQDQELVQLRATIHNGWPTEKTTLPTILQKHW
;
A
#
# COMPACT_ATOMS: atom_id res chain seq x y z
N HIS A 1 -11.00 -20.07 0.94
CA HIS A 1 -11.82 -19.53 -0.16
C HIS A 1 -11.22 -18.18 -0.49
N ASP A 2 -10.44 -18.11 -1.55
CA ASP A 2 -9.62 -16.92 -1.83
C ASP A 2 -10.42 -15.86 -2.60
N ALA A 3 -10.25 -14.59 -2.22
CA ALA A 3 -10.86 -13.48 -2.93
C ALA A 3 -10.29 -13.39 -4.36
N PRO A 4 -11.09 -12.99 -5.38
CA PRO A 4 -10.60 -12.86 -6.74
C PRO A 4 -9.54 -11.76 -6.85
N PRO A 5 -8.59 -11.84 -7.81
CA PRO A 5 -7.46 -10.90 -7.92
C PRO A 5 -7.85 -9.42 -7.96
N ARG A 6 -8.92 -9.10 -8.71
CA ARG A 6 -9.46 -7.72 -8.78
C ARG A 6 -9.91 -7.20 -7.42
N LEU A 7 -10.55 -8.05 -6.61
CA LEU A 7 -11.03 -7.67 -5.29
C LEU A 7 -9.86 -7.53 -4.30
N LYS A 8 -8.87 -8.43 -4.37
CA LYS A 8 -7.63 -8.32 -3.58
C LYS A 8 -6.95 -6.96 -3.80
N ARG A 9 -6.83 -6.54 -5.06
CA ARG A 9 -6.27 -5.22 -5.42
C ARG A 9 -7.08 -4.05 -4.84
N ILE A 10 -8.40 -4.04 -5.06
CA ILE A 10 -9.27 -2.99 -4.51
C ILE A 10 -9.14 -2.91 -3.00
N ILE A 11 -9.12 -4.06 -2.30
CA ILE A 11 -8.92 -4.10 -0.85
C ILE A 11 -7.58 -3.45 -0.48
N MET A 12 -6.49 -3.76 -1.17
CA MET A 12 -5.17 -3.19 -0.90
C MET A 12 -5.13 -1.67 -1.07
N GLU A 13 -5.74 -1.14 -2.13
CA GLU A 13 -5.83 0.30 -2.39
C GLU A 13 -6.60 1.04 -1.28
N ILE A 14 -7.62 0.40 -0.72
CA ILE A 14 -8.50 1.05 0.27
C ILE A 14 -8.11 0.76 1.73
N ILE A 15 -7.19 -0.18 2.01
CA ILE A 15 -6.72 -0.51 3.37
C ILE A 15 -6.35 0.72 4.21
N PRO A 16 -5.60 1.72 3.69
CA PRO A 16 -5.18 2.88 4.49
C PRO A 16 -6.35 3.72 5.01
N TYR A 17 -7.49 3.66 4.33
CA TYR A 17 -8.66 4.49 4.61
C TYR A 17 -9.66 3.81 5.56
N LEU A 18 -9.41 2.55 5.93
CA LEU A 18 -10.28 1.74 6.80
C LEU A 18 -11.78 1.89 6.50
N PRO A 19 -12.21 1.68 5.23
CA PRO A 19 -13.57 2.00 4.82
C PRO A 19 -14.58 1.00 5.41
N LYS A 20 -15.79 1.50 5.68
CA LYS A 20 -16.95 0.65 5.97
C LYS A 20 -17.63 0.25 4.67
N ILE A 21 -17.58 -1.04 4.32
CA ILE A 21 -18.21 -1.58 3.11
C ILE A 21 -19.69 -1.88 3.41
N GLU A 22 -20.59 -1.22 2.68
CA GLU A 22 -22.04 -1.45 2.76
C GLU A 22 -22.60 -1.70 1.36
N TYR A 23 -23.46 -2.72 1.22
CA TYR A 23 -24.21 -2.92 0.00
C TYR A 23 -25.29 -1.83 -0.13
N LYS A 24 -25.34 -1.18 -1.29
CA LYS A 24 -26.41 -0.26 -1.67
C LYS A 24 -27.16 -0.83 -2.88
N ARG A 25 -28.49 -0.79 -2.83
CA ARG A 25 -29.32 -1.25 -3.94
C ARG A 25 -29.18 -0.28 -5.11
N GLY A 26 -29.18 -0.77 -6.34
CA GLY A 26 -29.03 0.08 -7.54
C GLY A 26 -30.02 1.26 -7.65
N LYS A 27 -31.22 1.14 -7.05
CA LYS A 27 -32.20 2.24 -6.97
C LYS A 27 -31.76 3.41 -6.08
N GLU A 28 -30.71 3.26 -5.28
CA GLU A 28 -30.17 4.32 -4.42
C GLU A 28 -28.90 4.95 -5.01
N LEU A 29 -28.38 4.38 -6.10
CA LEU A 29 -27.09 4.74 -6.72
C LEU A 29 -27.26 5.67 -7.94
N HIS A 30 -28.35 6.44 -8.02
CA HIS A 30 -28.67 7.26 -9.20
C HIS A 30 -27.54 8.22 -9.63
N ILE A 31 -26.92 8.89 -8.66
CA ILE A 31 -25.84 9.86 -8.95
C ILE A 31 -24.60 9.13 -9.47
N ALA A 32 -24.18 8.06 -8.78
CA ALA A 32 -23.03 7.27 -9.19
C ALA A 32 -23.25 6.59 -10.55
N ASP A 33 -24.44 6.03 -10.80
CA ASP A 33 -24.81 5.40 -12.07
C ASP A 33 -24.77 6.42 -13.22
N ALA A 34 -25.35 7.61 -13.03
CA ALA A 34 -25.34 8.67 -14.04
C ALA A 34 -23.91 9.12 -14.37
N LEU A 35 -23.09 9.42 -13.36
CA LEU A 35 -21.70 9.85 -13.55
C LEU A 35 -20.83 8.75 -14.20
N SER A 36 -21.04 7.48 -13.83
CA SER A 36 -20.29 6.36 -14.42
C SER A 36 -20.59 6.13 -15.91
N ARG A 37 -21.71 6.67 -16.41
CA ARG A 37 -22.14 6.57 -17.81
C ARG A 37 -21.76 7.80 -18.62
N ASP A 38 -21.49 8.92 -17.96
CA ASP A 38 -21.04 10.18 -18.54
C ASP A 38 -19.52 10.37 -18.40
N CYS A 39 -18.78 9.28 -18.58
CA CYS A 39 -17.32 9.31 -18.60
C CYS A 39 -16.87 9.76 -20.00
N LEU A 40 -16.15 10.88 -20.08
CA LEU A 40 -15.46 11.27 -21.30
C LEU A 40 -14.41 10.20 -21.64
N ASN A 41 -14.31 9.84 -22.91
CA ASN A 41 -13.37 8.84 -23.43
C ASN A 41 -11.94 9.41 -23.53
N GLU A 42 -11.51 10.20 -22.55
CA GLU A 42 -10.13 10.66 -22.46
C GLU A 42 -9.29 9.47 -22.04
N GLN A 43 -8.35 9.07 -22.91
CA GLN A 43 -7.34 8.07 -22.59
C GLN A 43 -6.42 8.66 -21.51
N SER A 44 -6.85 8.56 -20.26
CA SER A 44 -5.98 8.82 -19.12
C SER A 44 -4.96 7.70 -19.06
N ASN A 45 -3.68 8.04 -19.14
CA ASN A 45 -2.57 7.10 -18.91
C ASN A 45 -2.59 6.48 -17.49
N ASP A 46 -3.51 6.91 -16.61
CA ASP A 46 -3.79 6.29 -15.31
C ASP A 46 -4.52 4.94 -15.39
N ASP A 47 -5.03 4.57 -16.57
CA ASP A 47 -5.69 3.27 -16.79
C ASP A 47 -4.70 2.11 -16.95
N GLU A 48 -3.39 2.36 -17.04
CA GLU A 48 -2.43 1.27 -16.90
C GLU A 48 -2.52 0.74 -15.47
N PRO A 49 -2.99 -0.51 -15.27
CA PRO A 49 -2.93 -1.09 -13.95
C PRO A 49 -1.46 -1.11 -13.56
N LEU A 50 -1.10 -0.35 -12.51
CA LEU A 50 0.18 -0.52 -11.84
C LEU A 50 0.42 -2.03 -11.73
N PRO A 51 1.57 -2.56 -12.18
CA PRO A 51 1.87 -3.99 -12.12
C PRO A 51 2.12 -4.38 -10.67
N PHE A 52 1.09 -4.24 -9.84
CA PHE A 52 1.04 -4.77 -8.51
C PHE A 52 0.87 -6.27 -8.68
N SER A 53 1.98 -6.99 -8.61
CA SER A 53 1.96 -8.43 -8.45
C SER A 53 1.24 -8.70 -7.13
N VAL A 54 -0.06 -8.97 -7.21
CA VAL A 54 -0.94 -9.31 -6.07
C VAL A 54 -0.38 -10.50 -5.26
N ASP A 55 0.60 -11.21 -5.83
CA ASP A 55 1.36 -12.29 -5.21
C ASP A 55 2.32 -11.85 -4.09
N LEU A 56 2.70 -10.57 -3.97
CA LEU A 56 3.78 -10.15 -3.04
C LEU A 56 3.34 -9.67 -1.65
N ILE A 57 2.05 -9.61 -1.34
CA ILE A 57 1.61 -9.39 0.05
C ILE A 57 1.15 -10.73 0.62
N VAL A 58 2.14 -11.52 1.05
CA VAL A 58 1.92 -12.72 1.85
C VAL A 58 1.20 -12.29 3.13
N ALA A 59 0.00 -12.81 3.36
CA ALA A 59 -0.64 -12.73 4.66
C ALA A 59 0.25 -13.51 5.65
N MET A 60 1.14 -12.79 6.35
CA MET A 60 1.98 -13.39 7.36
C MET A 60 1.11 -13.75 8.56
N SER A 61 1.31 -14.95 9.11
CA SER A 61 0.69 -15.30 10.40
C SER A 61 1.19 -14.33 11.47
N LYS A 62 0.38 -14.12 12.52
CA LYS A 62 0.76 -13.24 13.63
C LYS A 62 2.14 -13.59 14.21
N GLU A 63 2.41 -14.89 14.34
CA GLU A 63 3.69 -15.44 14.80
C GLU A 63 4.87 -15.05 13.89
N ARG A 64 4.69 -15.14 12.56
CA ARG A 64 5.72 -14.75 11.58
C ARG A 64 5.96 -13.25 11.60
N VAL A 65 4.92 -12.45 11.83
CA VAL A 65 5.05 -10.98 11.98
C VAL A 65 5.86 -10.66 13.24
N GLU A 66 5.55 -11.29 14.36
CA GLU A 66 6.27 -11.11 15.62
C GLU A 66 7.75 -11.51 15.49
N GLU A 67 8.04 -12.65 14.85
CA GLU A 67 9.40 -13.09 14.57
C GLU A 67 10.16 -12.09 13.68
N ALA A 68 9.53 -11.62 12.60
CA ALA A 68 10.12 -10.62 11.72
C ALA A 68 10.40 -9.30 12.46
N GLN A 69 9.51 -8.87 13.36
CA GLN A 69 9.74 -7.70 14.21
C GLN A 69 10.93 -7.89 15.15
N VAL A 70 11.06 -9.07 15.76
CA VAL A 70 12.21 -9.39 16.62
C VAL A 70 13.51 -9.34 15.85
N LEU A 71 13.59 -10.02 14.70
CA LEU A 71 14.79 -10.03 13.85
C LEU A 71 15.11 -8.63 13.32
N THR A 72 14.10 -7.86 12.91
CA THR A 72 14.28 -6.47 12.45
C THR A 72 14.81 -5.57 13.56
N ASN A 73 14.40 -5.78 14.82
CA ASN A 73 14.90 -5.00 15.96
C ASN A 73 16.30 -5.40 16.41
N GLN A 74 16.77 -6.60 16.06
CA GLN A 74 18.15 -7.03 16.30
C GLN A 74 19.12 -6.43 15.29
N ASP A 75 18.65 -6.09 14.10
CA ASP A 75 19.45 -5.46 13.06
C ASP A 75 19.56 -3.94 13.27
N GLN A 76 20.75 -3.48 13.66
CA GLN A 76 21.04 -2.07 13.90
C GLN A 76 20.82 -1.20 12.65
N GLU A 77 21.07 -1.73 11.45
CA GLU A 77 20.90 -1.01 10.20
C GLU A 77 19.41 -0.73 9.94
N LEU A 78 18.57 -1.75 10.05
CA LEU A 78 17.12 -1.63 9.85
C LEU A 78 16.46 -0.75 10.91
N VAL A 79 16.92 -0.82 12.15
CA VAL A 79 16.45 0.05 13.24
C VAL A 79 16.77 1.51 12.95
N GLN A 80 18.00 1.82 12.51
CA GLN A 80 18.37 3.19 12.15
C GLN A 80 17.63 3.67 10.92
N LEU A 81 17.50 2.83 9.88
CA LEU A 81 16.75 3.12 8.66
C LEU A 81 15.30 3.51 8.98
N ARG A 82 14.63 2.70 9.80
CA ARG A 82 13.26 2.96 10.27
C ARG A 82 13.15 4.32 10.96
N ALA A 83 14.10 4.66 11.83
CA ALA A 83 14.10 5.95 12.52
C ALA A 83 14.28 7.14 11.56
N THR A 84 15.15 7.00 10.56
CA THR A 84 15.37 8.05 9.55
C THR A 84 14.17 8.21 8.62
N ILE A 85 13.50 7.13 8.24
CA ILE A 85 12.23 7.22 7.48
C ILE A 85 11.16 7.96 8.29
N HIS A 86 11.03 7.63 9.58
CA HIS A 86 10.02 8.25 10.44
C HIS A 86 10.29 9.73 10.74
N ASN A 87 11.56 10.11 10.94
CA ASN A 87 11.96 11.47 11.29
C ASN A 87 12.21 12.36 10.06
N GLY A 88 12.17 11.78 8.86
CA GLY A 88 12.46 12.46 7.60
C GLY A 88 13.89 12.21 7.12
N TRP A 89 14.01 12.08 5.80
CA TRP A 89 15.28 11.88 5.12
C TRP A 89 16.05 13.22 5.06
N PRO A 90 17.31 13.30 5.55
CA PRO A 90 18.01 14.58 5.68
C PRO A 90 18.59 15.05 4.35
N THR A 91 18.47 16.32 3.97
CA THR A 91 18.80 16.84 2.62
C THR A 91 20.19 16.47 2.05
N GLU A 92 21.18 16.18 2.90
CA GLU A 92 22.53 15.82 2.48
C GLU A 92 22.94 14.40 2.92
N LYS A 93 23.42 13.60 1.97
CA LYS A 93 23.87 12.20 2.19
C LYS A 93 24.97 12.07 3.27
N THR A 94 25.79 13.10 3.45
CA THR A 94 26.87 13.19 4.46
C THR A 94 26.36 13.24 5.89
N THR A 95 25.12 13.67 6.10
CA THR A 95 24.50 13.72 7.45
C THR A 95 23.97 12.36 7.91
N LEU A 96 23.90 11.37 7.02
CA LEU A 96 23.53 10.00 7.40
C LEU A 96 24.72 9.19 7.92
N PRO A 97 24.48 8.29 8.90
CA PRO A 97 25.42 7.24 9.26
C PRO A 97 25.89 6.46 8.03
N THR A 98 27.17 6.09 7.98
CA THR A 98 27.79 5.39 6.85
C THR A 98 27.03 4.14 6.41
N ILE A 99 26.44 3.42 7.38
CA ILE A 99 25.63 2.21 7.12
C ILE A 99 24.32 2.49 6.38
N LEU A 100 23.77 3.72 6.48
CA LEU A 100 22.53 4.13 5.81
C LEU A 100 22.77 4.83 4.47
N GLN A 101 24.00 5.29 4.20
CA GLN A 101 24.33 5.97 2.95
C GLN A 101 24.10 5.08 1.71
N LYS A 102 24.09 3.75 1.85
CA LYS A 102 23.76 2.83 0.75
C LYS A 102 22.28 2.85 0.36
N HIS A 103 21.40 3.34 1.23
CA HIS A 103 19.94 3.41 1.03
C HIS A 103 19.47 4.79 0.57
N TRP A 104 20.39 5.74 0.36
CA TRP A 104 20.15 7.04 -0.26
C TRP A 104 20.46 6.98 -1.75
#